data_AF-A0A1W7RIU1-F1
#
_entry.id   AF-A0A1W7RIU1-F1
#
_cell.length_a   1.000
_cell.length_b   1.000
_cell.length_c   1.000
_cell.angle_alpha   90.00
_cell.angle_beta   90.00
_cell.angle_gamma   90.00
#
_symmetry.space_group_name_H-M   'P 1'
#
loop_
_entity.id
_entity.type
_entity.pdbx_description
1 polymer ?
#
loop_
_entity_poly.entity_id
_entity_poly.type
_entity_poly.pdbx_seq_one_letter_code
_entity_poly.pdbx_strand_id
1 'polypeptide(L)'
;MRCLAARVNYKTLIVICIFFSLITILLWNRCTSGKIPFPHDLSDGVKAGGTEKRVAASESGQCVNRAAKQQSEEASPQEQQKAPPVAGGFHGNKILGLKYEEIDCLINDEHTIKGRREGSEVFLPFSWVEKYFEVYGKLAQYDGYDRFEFSHSYSKVYTQRAPYHPDGVFMSFEGYNVEVRDRVKCISGVEGVPLSTQWGPQGYFYPIQIAQYGLSHYSKNLTEKPPHVEVYETAEEREQGSQPGKWMVPKGCFVTTMQDKSRFTNVKQFVVPENSEGASLQLGNTKDFVISFDLRLTTNGSVSVVLETTEKNQLFTVHYVSNSQLIAFKDKDIFYGIGARTSWSTITRDLVTDLRKGVGLSNTKVVKQTKIMPKRVVRLTVKGKGFIDNITISTTAHMAAFFAASDWLVRNQDEKGGWPIMVTRKLGEGFKSLDPGWYSAMAQGQAISTLVRAYLLTKDHTFLSSALRATAPYKLLSEQHGVRAVFMNKYDWYEEYPTSPSSFVLNGFMYSLIGLYDLKETAGEKLGKEAKLLYDRGMDSLKAMLPLYDTGSGTIYDLRHFLLGTAPNLARWDYHTTHINQLQLLGTIDEALVFKEFVKRWKSYLKGSRAKHN
;
A
#
# COMPACT_ATOMS: atom_id res chain seq x y z
N MET A 1 17.50 33.47 -7.82
CA MET A 1 17.79 34.58 -8.75
C MET A 1 16.48 35.29 -9.12
N ARG A 2 16.55 36.60 -9.39
CA ARG A 2 15.44 37.58 -9.43
C ARG A 2 14.54 37.50 -10.68
N CYS A 3 13.25 37.82 -10.45
CA CYS A 3 12.20 38.42 -11.28
C CYS A 3 12.11 38.16 -12.80
N LEU A 4 10.96 37.59 -13.20
CA LEU A 4 10.20 38.03 -14.39
C LEU A 4 8.71 37.70 -14.18
N ALA A 5 8.00 38.59 -13.49
CA ALA A 5 6.54 38.56 -13.40
C ALA A 5 5.98 39.36 -14.58
N ALA A 6 5.54 38.66 -15.63
CA ALA A 6 4.80 39.27 -16.73
C ALA A 6 3.40 39.65 -16.22
N ARG A 7 3.15 40.96 -16.05
CA ARG A 7 1.82 41.51 -15.78
C ARG A 7 0.94 41.35 -17.02
N VAL A 8 0.11 40.32 -17.05
CA VAL A 8 -0.97 40.20 -18.05
C VAL A 8 -2.09 41.15 -17.64
N ASN A 9 -2.44 42.09 -18.53
CA ASN A 9 -3.51 43.05 -18.34
C ASN A 9 -4.87 42.31 -18.26
N TYR A 10 -5.67 42.60 -17.24
CA TYR A 10 -6.97 41.96 -16.98
C TYR A 10 -7.92 42.02 -18.19
N LYS A 11 -7.83 43.08 -19.01
CA LYS A 11 -8.61 43.21 -20.25
C LYS A 11 -8.24 42.15 -21.29
N THR A 12 -6.96 41.76 -21.36
CA THR A 12 -6.48 40.71 -22.27
C THR A 12 -6.96 39.33 -21.82
N LEU A 13 -7.05 39.08 -20.51
CA LEU A 13 -7.56 37.83 -19.96
C LEU A 13 -9.05 37.62 -20.30
N ILE A 14 -9.86 38.68 -20.20
CA ILE A 14 -11.28 38.63 -20.58
C ILE A 14 -11.45 38.28 -22.06
N VAL A 15 -10.67 38.91 -22.95
CA VAL A 15 -10.73 38.63 -24.39
C VAL A 15 -10.36 37.17 -24.69
N ILE A 16 -9.32 36.64 -24.04
CA ILE A 16 -8.92 35.24 -24.19
C ILE A 16 -10.02 34.28 -23.69
N CYS A 17 -10.66 34.59 -22.56
CA CYS A 17 -11.77 33.78 -22.03
C CYS A 17 -13.00 33.80 -22.95
N ILE A 18 -13.35 34.95 -23.54
CA ILE A 18 -14.45 35.05 -24.52
C ILE A 18 -14.11 34.22 -25.76
N PHE A 19 -12.87 34.30 -26.26
CA PHE A 19 -12.43 33.55 -27.45
C PHE A 19 -12.48 32.03 -27.23
N PHE A 20 -12.04 31.56 -26.05
CA PHE A 20 -12.12 30.14 -25.68
C PHE A 20 -13.56 29.65 -25.54
N SER A 21 -14.45 30.48 -25.01
CA SER A 21 -15.88 30.16 -24.86
C SER A 21 -16.57 30.05 -26.23
N LEU A 22 -16.21 30.92 -27.18
CA LEU A 22 -16.73 30.89 -28.54
C LEU A 22 -16.26 29.64 -29.32
N ILE A 23 -15.00 29.25 -29.15
CA ILE A 23 -14.44 28.03 -29.75
C ILE A 23 -15.13 26.78 -29.18
N THR A 24 -15.41 26.73 -27.88
CA THR A 24 -16.09 25.59 -27.26
C THR A 24 -17.54 25.45 -27.73
N ILE A 25 -18.26 26.56 -27.90
CA ILE A 25 -19.63 26.54 -28.45
C ILE A 25 -19.64 26.10 -29.93
N LEU A 26 -18.67 26.56 -30.73
CA LEU A 26 -18.54 26.17 -32.14
C LEU A 26 -18.18 24.69 -32.32
N LEU A 27 -17.35 24.14 -31.43
CA LEU A 27 -17.01 22.71 -31.42
C LEU A 27 -18.17 21.84 -30.95
N TRP A 28 -19.00 22.33 -30.02
CA TRP A 28 -20.17 21.59 -29.53
C TRP A 28 -21.25 21.44 -30.61
N ASN A 29 -21.51 22.49 -31.39
CA ASN A 29 -22.51 22.47 -32.47
C ASN A 29 -22.13 21.61 -33.68
N ARG A 30 -20.87 21.17 -33.82
CA ARG A 30 -20.44 20.24 -34.87
C ARG A 30 -20.59 18.76 -34.51
N CYS A 31 -20.81 18.41 -33.25
CA CYS A 31 -20.92 17.01 -32.80
C CYS A 31 -22.36 16.47 -32.71
N THR A 32 -23.38 17.29 -32.95
CA THR A 32 -24.81 16.90 -32.82
C THR A 32 -25.51 16.55 -34.14
N SER A 33 -24.79 16.53 -35.27
CA SER A 33 -25.37 16.17 -36.58
C SER A 33 -24.68 14.94 -37.18
N GLY A 34 -25.11 13.76 -36.74
CA GLY A 34 -24.71 12.48 -37.33
C GLY A 34 -25.64 11.33 -36.91
N LYS A 35 -26.73 11.12 -37.65
CA LYS A 35 -27.61 9.93 -37.56
C LYS A 35 -27.17 8.90 -38.60
N ILE A 36 -26.92 7.63 -38.22
CA ILE A 36 -27.03 6.42 -39.07
C ILE A 36 -27.37 5.18 -38.18
N PRO A 37 -28.15 4.19 -38.65
CA PRO A 37 -29.06 3.36 -37.84
C PRO A 37 -28.61 1.91 -37.57
N PHE A 38 -29.31 1.26 -36.63
CA PHE A 38 -29.28 -0.18 -36.32
C PHE A 38 -30.11 -1.02 -37.32
N PRO A 39 -29.71 -2.27 -37.63
CA PRO A 39 -30.61 -3.29 -38.13
C PRO A 39 -30.99 -4.33 -37.06
N HIS A 40 -32.25 -4.75 -37.14
CA HIS A 40 -32.88 -5.84 -36.39
C HIS A 40 -32.92 -7.12 -37.25
N ASP A 41 -33.11 -8.24 -36.54
CA ASP A 41 -33.63 -9.55 -36.98
C ASP A 41 -32.69 -10.59 -37.59
N LEU A 42 -32.65 -11.76 -36.93
CA LEU A 42 -33.06 -13.05 -37.50
C LEU A 42 -33.29 -14.07 -36.36
N SER A 43 -34.55 -14.49 -36.24
CA SER A 43 -34.99 -15.72 -35.58
C SER A 43 -34.78 -16.90 -36.51
N ASP A 44 -34.30 -18.03 -35.99
CA ASP A 44 -34.74 -19.35 -36.46
C ASP A 44 -34.43 -20.40 -35.40
N GLY A 45 -35.41 -21.27 -35.15
CA GLY A 45 -35.46 -22.16 -33.99
C GLY A 45 -35.19 -23.64 -34.29
N VAL A 46 -35.84 -24.44 -33.45
CA VAL A 46 -36.11 -25.89 -33.55
C VAL A 46 -35.03 -26.81 -32.94
N LYS A 47 -35.28 -27.31 -31.71
CA LYS A 47 -35.84 -28.67 -31.47
C LYS A 47 -35.96 -28.98 -29.97
N ALA A 48 -37.19 -29.29 -29.58
CA ALA A 48 -37.53 -30.01 -28.35
C ALA A 48 -37.43 -31.53 -28.59
N GLY A 49 -37.19 -32.28 -27.52
CA GLY A 49 -37.31 -33.74 -27.50
C GLY A 49 -36.92 -34.28 -26.12
N GLY A 50 -37.90 -34.49 -25.25
CA GLY A 50 -37.74 -35.23 -24.00
C GLY A 50 -38.37 -36.63 -24.09
N THR A 51 -37.96 -37.55 -23.21
CA THR A 51 -38.74 -38.62 -22.53
C THR A 51 -37.76 -39.49 -21.73
N GLU A 52 -37.95 -39.62 -20.40
CA GLU A 52 -38.38 -40.84 -19.66
C GLU A 52 -37.29 -41.97 -19.59
N LYS A 53 -37.06 -42.77 -18.52
CA LYS A 53 -37.77 -43.13 -17.28
C LYS A 53 -36.82 -43.98 -16.39
N ARG A 54 -37.01 -43.88 -15.05
CA ARG A 54 -36.99 -44.89 -13.94
C ARG A 54 -36.05 -46.11 -13.94
N VAL A 55 -35.48 -46.42 -12.75
CA VAL A 55 -35.72 -47.58 -11.81
C VAL A 55 -34.97 -47.26 -10.48
N ALA A 56 -35.62 -46.94 -9.35
CA ALA A 56 -36.10 -47.79 -8.21
C ALA A 56 -34.98 -48.50 -7.39
N ALA A 57 -34.71 -48.09 -6.13
CA ALA A 57 -35.27 -48.61 -4.85
C ALA A 57 -34.38 -49.74 -4.24
N SER A 58 -34.13 -49.95 -2.94
CA SER A 58 -34.73 -49.51 -1.67
C SER A 58 -33.83 -49.94 -0.47
N GLU A 59 -33.84 -49.15 0.62
CA GLU A 59 -34.06 -49.48 2.07
C GLU A 59 -33.29 -50.66 2.76
N SER A 60 -32.94 -50.68 4.06
CA SER A 60 -33.46 -50.06 5.29
C SER A 60 -32.45 -50.27 6.45
N GLY A 61 -32.61 -49.54 7.57
CA GLY A 61 -31.98 -49.86 8.85
C GLY A 61 -32.09 -48.76 9.91
N GLN A 62 -33.27 -48.60 10.52
CA GLN A 62 -33.56 -47.69 11.65
C GLN A 62 -32.99 -48.20 12.99
N CYS A 63 -32.57 -47.29 13.88
CA CYS A 63 -32.91 -47.39 15.32
C CYS A 63 -32.76 -46.04 16.09
N VAL A 64 -33.91 -45.48 16.46
CA VAL A 64 -34.33 -44.88 17.75
C VAL A 64 -33.67 -43.62 18.34
N ASN A 65 -34.57 -42.65 18.57
CA ASN A 65 -34.47 -41.36 19.27
C ASN A 65 -34.09 -41.42 20.77
N ARG A 66 -33.36 -40.40 21.24
CA ARG A 66 -33.65 -39.70 22.51
C ARG A 66 -33.12 -38.25 22.51
N ALA A 67 -33.96 -37.36 23.02
CA ALA A 67 -33.88 -35.90 22.97
C ALA A 67 -32.80 -35.27 23.88
N ALA A 68 -32.23 -34.13 23.46
CA ALA A 68 -32.56 -32.79 23.97
C ALA A 68 -31.40 -31.77 23.84
N LYS A 69 -31.74 -30.61 23.27
CA LYS A 69 -31.16 -29.26 23.45
C LYS A 69 -29.66 -29.01 23.17
N GLN A 70 -29.39 -28.29 22.08
CA GLN A 70 -28.86 -26.92 22.15
C GLN A 70 -28.97 -26.25 20.77
N GLN A 71 -29.64 -25.09 20.73
CA GLN A 71 -29.85 -24.28 19.54
C GLN A 71 -28.55 -23.54 19.18
N SER A 72 -28.10 -23.77 17.95
CA SER A 72 -27.15 -22.94 17.21
C SER A 72 -27.85 -22.52 15.92
N GLU A 73 -28.32 -21.28 15.85
CA GLU A 73 -28.88 -20.71 14.62
C GLU A 73 -27.78 -19.98 13.84
N GLU A 74 -27.23 -20.69 12.85
CA GLU A 74 -26.61 -20.10 11.66
C GLU A 74 -27.73 -19.69 10.70
N ALA A 75 -27.87 -18.38 10.45
CA ALA A 75 -28.82 -17.84 9.48
C ALA A 75 -28.18 -17.73 8.08
N SER A 76 -28.70 -18.50 7.14
CA SER A 76 -28.51 -18.35 5.69
C SER A 76 -29.44 -17.26 5.14
N PRO A 77 -29.03 -16.45 4.15
CA PRO A 77 -29.81 -15.32 3.65
C PRO A 77 -30.74 -15.75 2.51
N GLN A 78 -32.01 -16.02 2.84
CA GLN A 78 -33.10 -15.97 1.88
C GLN A 78 -34.35 -15.41 2.55
N GLU A 79 -34.54 -14.09 2.45
CA GLU A 79 -35.87 -13.52 2.49
C GLU A 79 -35.93 -12.30 1.58
N GLN A 80 -36.61 -12.50 0.45
CA GLN A 80 -37.09 -11.45 -0.43
C GLN A 80 -38.08 -10.56 0.35
N GLN A 81 -37.62 -9.40 0.81
CA GLN A 81 -38.55 -8.36 1.23
C GLN A 81 -39.10 -7.65 -0.01
N LYS A 82 -40.30 -8.10 -0.42
CA LYS A 82 -41.19 -7.37 -1.32
C LYS A 82 -41.39 -5.94 -0.80
N ALA A 83 -41.21 -4.96 -1.68
CA ALA A 83 -41.64 -3.59 -1.44
C ALA A 83 -43.16 -3.55 -1.11
N PRO A 84 -43.63 -2.63 -0.25
CA PRO A 84 -45.06 -2.53 0.07
C PRO A 84 -45.87 -2.12 -1.17
N PRO A 85 -47.16 -2.48 -1.25
CA PRO A 85 -47.99 -2.13 -2.40
C PRO A 85 -48.21 -0.62 -2.47
N VAL A 86 -48.05 -0.07 -3.68
CA VAL A 86 -48.44 1.30 -4.04
C VAL A 86 -49.96 1.39 -3.90
N ALA A 87 -50.43 2.12 -2.90
CA ALA A 87 -51.85 2.38 -2.70
C ALA A 87 -52.37 3.35 -3.77
N GLY A 88 -53.03 2.81 -4.79
CA GLY A 88 -53.92 3.57 -5.67
C GLY A 88 -55.29 3.70 -5.03
N GLY A 89 -55.71 4.92 -4.74
CA GLY A 89 -57.04 5.24 -4.22
C GLY A 89 -57.38 6.72 -4.43
N PHE A 90 -58.04 7.03 -5.53
CA PHE A 90 -58.65 8.33 -5.79
C PHE A 90 -60.00 8.43 -5.07
N HIS A 91 -60.11 9.28 -4.06
CA HIS A 91 -61.37 9.95 -3.73
C HIS A 91 -61.13 11.39 -3.23
N GLY A 92 -61.97 12.29 -3.74
CA GLY A 92 -61.82 13.73 -3.66
C GLY A 92 -61.92 14.28 -2.24
N ASN A 93 -60.80 14.84 -1.78
CA ASN A 93 -60.74 16.06 -0.99
C ASN A 93 -59.39 16.72 -1.32
N LYS A 94 -59.35 18.03 -1.53
CA LYS A 94 -58.12 18.79 -1.79
C LYS A 94 -57.14 18.62 -0.62
N ILE A 95 -56.24 17.65 -0.72
CA ILE A 95 -54.99 17.67 0.02
C ILE A 95 -54.16 18.75 -0.65
N LEU A 96 -53.95 19.88 0.04
CA LEU A 96 -52.86 20.79 -0.28
C LEU A 96 -51.58 19.95 -0.22
N GLY A 97 -51.15 19.41 -1.36
CA GLY A 97 -49.88 18.69 -1.45
C GLY A 97 -48.79 19.62 -0.93
N LEU A 98 -48.01 19.14 0.04
CA LEU A 98 -46.88 19.87 0.57
C LEU A 98 -46.00 20.24 -0.62
N LYS A 99 -45.83 21.55 -0.87
CA LYS A 99 -45.04 22.01 -2.00
C LYS A 99 -43.57 21.82 -1.65
N TYR A 100 -42.86 21.13 -2.52
CA TYR A 100 -41.40 21.10 -2.50
C TYR A 100 -40.88 22.40 -3.09
N GLU A 101 -40.40 23.30 -2.23
CA GLU A 101 -39.98 24.65 -2.60
C GLU A 101 -38.53 24.95 -2.17
N GLU A 102 -37.90 25.90 -2.85
CA GLU A 102 -36.59 26.41 -2.43
C GLU A 102 -36.75 27.34 -1.23
N ILE A 103 -35.85 27.23 -0.26
CA ILE A 103 -35.77 28.10 0.91
C ILE A 103 -34.33 28.56 1.13
N ASP A 104 -34.17 29.81 1.56
CA ASP A 104 -32.89 30.34 1.99
C ASP A 104 -32.58 29.83 3.42
N CYS A 105 -31.40 29.23 3.59
CA CYS A 105 -30.92 28.75 4.89
C CYS A 105 -29.71 29.59 5.31
N LEU A 106 -29.90 30.44 6.33
CA LEU A 106 -28.84 31.24 6.92
C LEU A 106 -28.04 30.38 7.91
N ILE A 107 -26.73 30.25 7.67
CA ILE A 107 -25.82 29.43 8.47
C ILE A 107 -25.01 30.34 9.39
N ASN A 108 -25.21 30.18 10.71
CA ASN A 108 -24.53 30.92 11.77
C ASN A 108 -24.51 32.44 11.56
N ASP A 109 -25.57 32.99 10.96
CA ASP A 109 -25.70 34.43 10.63
C ASP A 109 -24.62 35.01 9.69
N GLU A 110 -23.88 34.16 8.97
CA GLU A 110 -22.75 34.58 8.13
C GLU A 110 -23.01 34.43 6.63
N HIS A 111 -23.55 33.29 6.21
CA HIS A 111 -23.75 32.98 4.79
C HIS A 111 -25.07 32.26 4.55
N THR A 112 -25.67 32.51 3.38
CA THR A 112 -26.94 31.89 2.98
C THR A 112 -26.68 30.81 1.92
N ILE A 113 -27.26 29.64 2.11
CA ILE A 113 -27.27 28.55 1.12
C ILE A 113 -28.70 28.26 0.65
N LYS A 114 -28.83 27.57 -0.48
CA LYS A 114 -30.11 27.13 -1.02
C LYS A 114 -30.49 25.75 -0.50
N GLY A 115 -31.50 25.71 0.35
CA GLY A 115 -32.13 24.47 0.83
C GLY A 115 -33.39 24.12 0.04
N ARG A 116 -34.10 23.11 0.54
CA ARG A 116 -35.42 22.71 0.06
C ARG A 116 -36.35 22.52 1.25
N ARG A 117 -37.63 22.81 1.08
CA ARG A 117 -38.63 22.68 2.13
C ARG A 117 -39.83 21.89 1.62
N GLU A 118 -40.32 20.98 2.43
CA GLU A 118 -41.59 20.27 2.19
C GLU A 118 -42.40 20.28 3.49
N GLY A 119 -43.39 21.17 3.56
CA GLY A 119 -44.16 21.37 4.79
C GLY A 119 -43.31 21.96 5.93
N SER A 120 -43.12 21.20 7.01
CA SER A 120 -42.27 21.58 8.13
C SER A 120 -40.82 21.12 7.99
N GLU A 121 -40.53 20.21 7.06
CA GLU A 121 -39.21 19.62 6.91
C GLU A 121 -38.32 20.51 6.04
N VAL A 122 -37.05 20.68 6.44
CA VAL A 122 -36.04 21.44 5.70
C VAL A 122 -34.89 20.50 5.34
N PHE A 123 -34.59 20.42 4.05
CA PHE A 123 -33.52 19.61 3.49
C PHE A 123 -32.34 20.50 3.11
N LEU A 124 -31.16 20.17 3.63
CA LEU A 124 -29.92 20.88 3.33
C LEU A 124 -29.14 20.16 2.22
N PRO A 125 -28.48 20.89 1.31
CA PRO A 125 -27.72 20.27 0.23
C PRO A 125 -26.48 19.55 0.77
N PHE A 126 -26.29 18.29 0.37
CA PHE A 126 -25.15 17.50 0.85
C PHE A 126 -23.79 18.12 0.48
N SER A 127 -23.70 18.87 -0.62
CA SER A 127 -22.49 19.61 -0.99
C SER A 127 -22.04 20.65 0.06
N TRP A 128 -22.97 21.16 0.86
CA TRP A 128 -22.66 21.98 2.03
C TRP A 128 -22.34 21.11 3.25
N VAL A 129 -23.17 20.09 3.53
CA VAL A 129 -22.98 19.16 4.67
C VAL A 129 -21.59 18.51 4.64
N GLU A 130 -21.15 18.02 3.47
CA GLU A 130 -19.84 17.41 3.23
C GLU A 130 -18.70 18.32 3.69
N LYS A 131 -18.74 19.61 3.32
CA LYS A 131 -17.69 20.58 3.62
C LYS A 131 -17.77 21.11 5.04
N TYR A 132 -18.98 21.36 5.53
CA TYR A 132 -19.20 21.98 6.83
C TYR A 132 -18.91 21.02 7.99
N PHE A 133 -19.29 19.75 7.85
CA PHE A 133 -19.06 18.71 8.87
C PHE A 133 -17.88 17.81 8.57
N GLU A 134 -17.19 17.99 7.44
CA GLU A 134 -16.08 17.15 6.97
C GLU A 134 -16.43 15.65 6.91
N VAL A 135 -17.61 15.35 6.36
CA VAL A 135 -18.20 14.01 6.22
C VAL A 135 -18.23 13.58 4.75
N TYR A 136 -18.49 12.30 4.46
CA TYR A 136 -18.34 11.74 3.11
C TYR A 136 -19.65 11.15 2.60
N GLY A 137 -19.88 11.26 1.29
CA GLY A 137 -21.05 10.66 0.67
C GLY A 137 -20.90 10.42 -0.82
N LYS A 138 -21.63 9.43 -1.35
CA LYS A 138 -21.68 9.14 -2.78
C LYS A 138 -23.02 8.52 -3.16
N LEU A 139 -23.43 8.71 -4.42
CA LEU A 139 -24.50 7.91 -5.03
C LEU A 139 -23.90 6.60 -5.53
N ALA A 140 -24.44 5.48 -5.05
CA ALA A 140 -24.12 4.15 -5.51
C ALA A 140 -25.29 3.61 -6.34
N GLN A 141 -24.97 3.09 -7.53
CA GLN A 141 -25.93 2.47 -8.43
C GLN A 141 -26.08 0.99 -8.07
N TYR A 142 -27.31 0.58 -7.82
CA TYR A 142 -27.71 -0.81 -7.59
C TYR A 142 -28.63 -1.26 -8.73
N ASP A 143 -28.86 -2.57 -8.84
CA ASP A 143 -29.77 -3.09 -9.85
C ASP A 143 -31.20 -2.59 -9.58
N GLY A 144 -31.70 -1.71 -10.45
CA GLY A 144 -33.03 -1.11 -10.38
C GLY A 144 -33.21 0.10 -9.47
N TYR A 145 -32.18 0.58 -8.75
CA TYR A 145 -32.29 1.81 -7.94
C TYR A 145 -30.94 2.45 -7.59
N ASP A 146 -30.96 3.75 -7.30
CA ASP A 146 -29.81 4.47 -6.77
C ASP A 146 -29.96 4.69 -5.27
N ARG A 147 -28.83 4.64 -4.54
CA ARG A 147 -28.80 4.89 -3.09
C ARG A 147 -27.68 5.85 -2.73
N PHE A 148 -28.01 6.88 -1.94
CA PHE A 148 -27.00 7.73 -1.33
C PHE A 148 -26.41 7.04 -0.09
N GLU A 149 -25.08 6.87 -0.08
CA GLU A 149 -24.34 6.27 1.02
C GLU A 149 -23.57 7.35 1.77
N PHE A 150 -23.97 7.62 3.00
CA PHE A 150 -23.29 8.52 3.92
C PHE A 150 -22.26 7.78 4.78
N SER A 151 -21.12 8.41 5.02
CA SER A 151 -20.11 7.93 5.97
C SER A 151 -19.52 9.09 6.77
N HIS A 152 -19.43 8.92 8.08
CA HIS A 152 -18.80 9.93 8.96
C HIS A 152 -17.29 10.01 8.75
N SER A 153 -16.64 8.87 8.47
CA SER A 153 -15.20 8.77 8.26
C SER A 153 -14.85 8.03 6.97
N TYR A 154 -13.61 8.17 6.52
CA TYR A 154 -12.98 7.23 5.59
C TYR A 154 -12.03 6.29 6.34
N SER A 155 -11.49 5.28 5.68
CA SER A 155 -10.71 4.18 6.28
C SER A 155 -11.56 3.17 7.07
N LYS A 156 -11.00 1.99 7.30
CA LYS A 156 -11.63 0.88 8.02
C LYS A 156 -10.66 0.29 9.04
N VAL A 157 -11.21 -0.15 10.17
CA VAL A 157 -10.43 -0.88 11.19
C VAL A 157 -10.17 -2.30 10.69
N TYR A 158 -8.95 -2.77 10.94
CA TYR A 158 -8.55 -4.12 10.58
C TYR A 158 -9.28 -5.17 11.42
N THR A 159 -9.78 -6.21 10.76
CA THR A 159 -10.44 -7.34 11.43
C THR A 159 -9.37 -8.34 11.82
N GLN A 160 -8.85 -8.21 13.04
CA GLN A 160 -7.83 -9.10 13.58
C GLN A 160 -8.41 -10.50 13.77
N ARG A 161 -7.73 -11.50 13.22
CA ARG A 161 -8.18 -12.90 13.22
C ARG A 161 -7.65 -13.72 14.39
N ALA A 162 -6.52 -13.32 14.98
CA ALA A 162 -5.86 -14.03 16.07
C ALA A 162 -5.07 -13.05 16.96
N PRO A 163 -4.73 -13.43 18.20
CA PRO A 163 -3.77 -12.70 19.02
C PRO A 163 -2.45 -12.49 18.28
N TYR A 164 -1.77 -11.38 18.57
CA TYR A 164 -0.53 -11.04 17.89
C TYR A 164 0.65 -11.90 18.38
N HIS A 165 1.48 -12.36 17.44
CA HIS A 165 2.73 -13.07 17.71
C HIS A 165 3.82 -12.64 16.70
N PRO A 166 5.12 -12.68 17.05
CA PRO A 166 6.19 -12.07 16.24
C PRO A 166 6.44 -12.71 14.85
N ASP A 167 6.15 -14.00 14.67
CA ASP A 167 6.19 -14.72 13.38
C ASP A 167 4.87 -14.65 12.59
N GLY A 168 3.88 -13.92 13.11
CA GLY A 168 2.60 -13.71 12.44
C GLY A 168 2.60 -12.49 11.51
N VAL A 169 1.42 -12.25 10.93
CA VAL A 169 1.14 -11.02 10.16
C VAL A 169 1.42 -9.78 11.00
N PHE A 170 2.05 -8.76 10.40
CA PHE A 170 2.35 -7.52 11.11
C PHE A 170 1.13 -6.59 11.09
N MET A 171 0.32 -6.66 12.15
CA MET A 171 -0.89 -5.84 12.31
C MET A 171 -1.81 -5.97 11.08
N SER A 172 -2.01 -4.89 10.32
CA SER A 172 -2.88 -4.84 9.14
C SER A 172 -2.10 -4.78 7.81
N PHE A 173 -0.81 -5.12 7.82
CA PHE A 173 0.08 -4.86 6.68
C PHE A 173 -0.14 -5.81 5.51
N GLU A 174 -0.91 -6.89 5.67
CA GLU A 174 -1.39 -7.70 4.54
C GLU A 174 -2.18 -6.87 3.51
N GLY A 175 -2.91 -5.84 3.96
CA GLY A 175 -3.65 -4.93 3.08
C GLY A 175 -2.83 -3.74 2.57
N TYR A 176 -1.54 -3.64 2.93
CA TYR A 176 -0.71 -2.49 2.57
C TYR A 176 0.02 -2.74 1.25
N ASN A 177 -0.15 -1.83 0.31
CA ASN A 177 0.67 -1.74 -0.91
C ASN A 177 1.60 -0.55 -0.75
N VAL A 178 2.87 -0.81 -0.46
CA VAL A 178 3.83 0.26 -0.11
C VAL A 178 4.36 0.91 -1.37
N GLU A 179 4.76 0.09 -2.32
CA GLU A 179 5.34 0.39 -3.63
C GLU A 179 4.43 1.28 -4.50
N VAL A 180 3.10 1.16 -4.39
CA VAL A 180 2.17 1.98 -5.17
C VAL A 180 2.07 3.42 -4.65
N ARG A 181 2.51 3.70 -3.42
CA ARG A 181 2.45 5.04 -2.83
C ARG A 181 3.26 6.01 -3.70
N ASP A 182 2.71 7.20 -3.89
CA ASP A 182 3.27 8.26 -4.73
C ASP A 182 4.64 8.78 -4.26
N ARG A 183 4.91 8.70 -2.95
CA ARG A 183 6.18 9.00 -2.31
C ARG A 183 7.24 7.91 -2.47
N VAL A 184 6.92 6.74 -3.01
CA VAL A 184 7.92 5.76 -3.48
C VAL A 184 8.31 6.15 -4.89
N LYS A 185 9.55 6.63 -5.08
CA LYS A 185 10.06 7.01 -6.40
C LYS A 185 10.18 5.80 -7.31
N CYS A 186 10.77 4.73 -6.79
CA CYS A 186 10.90 3.43 -7.44
C CYS A 186 11.43 2.38 -6.44
N ILE A 187 11.48 1.11 -6.87
CA ILE A 187 12.26 0.07 -6.19
C ILE A 187 13.67 0.09 -6.78
N SER A 188 14.69 0.31 -5.95
CA SER A 188 16.09 0.38 -6.37
C SER A 188 16.48 -0.89 -7.12
N GLY A 189 17.15 -0.76 -8.27
CA GLY A 189 17.68 -1.91 -9.02
C GLY A 189 18.87 -2.56 -8.32
N VAL A 190 19.66 -1.78 -7.59
CA VAL A 190 20.82 -2.26 -6.82
C VAL A 190 20.37 -2.96 -5.55
N GLU A 191 19.54 -2.29 -4.75
CA GLU A 191 19.20 -2.71 -3.38
C GLU A 191 17.91 -3.55 -3.29
N GLY A 192 17.03 -3.53 -4.30
CA GLY A 192 15.76 -4.27 -4.27
C GLY A 192 14.71 -3.71 -3.30
N VAL A 193 14.91 -2.51 -2.77
CA VAL A 193 14.04 -1.85 -1.77
C VAL A 193 13.56 -0.47 -2.25
N PRO A 194 12.45 0.06 -1.70
CA PRO A 194 11.92 1.37 -2.12
C PRO A 194 12.85 2.53 -1.80
N LEU A 195 12.89 3.50 -2.71
CA LEU A 195 13.49 4.82 -2.50
C LEU A 195 12.39 5.88 -2.30
N SER A 196 12.46 6.63 -1.20
CA SER A 196 11.44 7.63 -0.81
C SER A 196 11.74 9.01 -1.39
N THR A 197 10.70 9.78 -1.70
CA THR A 197 10.78 11.22 -2.01
C THR A 197 9.96 12.09 -1.05
N GLN A 198 9.52 11.53 0.08
CA GLN A 198 8.53 12.14 0.99
C GLN A 198 8.89 13.56 1.44
N TRP A 199 10.16 13.81 1.77
CA TRP A 199 10.63 15.14 2.21
C TRP A 199 11.68 15.77 1.29
N GLY A 200 12.07 15.09 0.22
CA GLY A 200 13.09 15.58 -0.70
C GLY A 200 12.97 14.92 -2.09
N PRO A 201 12.94 15.69 -3.18
CA PRO A 201 12.78 15.16 -4.54
C PRO A 201 14.01 14.36 -5.03
N GLN A 202 15.17 14.54 -4.39
CA GLN A 202 16.41 13.83 -4.70
C GLN A 202 16.28 12.31 -4.56
N GLY A 203 15.36 11.84 -3.72
CA GLY A 203 15.26 10.43 -3.38
C GLY A 203 16.24 10.04 -2.29
N TYR A 204 15.79 9.29 -1.29
CA TYR A 204 16.62 8.76 -0.22
C TYR A 204 16.04 7.44 0.30
N PHE A 205 16.89 6.56 0.79
CA PHE A 205 16.44 5.35 1.47
C PHE A 205 15.86 5.72 2.83
N TYR A 206 14.60 5.35 3.06
CA TYR A 206 13.89 5.69 4.28
C TYR A 206 13.56 4.40 5.04
N PRO A 207 14.22 4.12 6.19
CA PRO A 207 14.13 2.82 6.86
C PRO A 207 12.70 2.41 7.22
N ILE A 208 11.83 3.36 7.58
CA ILE A 208 10.40 3.09 7.84
C ILE A 208 9.70 2.55 6.59
N GLN A 209 9.95 3.14 5.43
CA GLN A 209 9.32 2.68 4.19
C GLN A 209 9.86 1.31 3.75
N ILE A 210 11.14 1.07 3.96
CA ILE A 210 11.79 -0.21 3.62
C ILE A 210 11.30 -1.32 4.56
N ALA A 211 11.23 -1.07 5.87
CA ALA A 211 10.65 -2.00 6.83
C ALA A 211 9.17 -2.28 6.54
N GLN A 212 8.37 -1.26 6.21
CA GLN A 212 6.96 -1.46 5.80
C GLN A 212 6.84 -2.30 4.54
N TYR A 213 7.71 -2.09 3.55
CA TYR A 213 7.76 -2.90 2.35
C TYR A 213 8.01 -4.36 2.72
N GLY A 214 9.05 -4.65 3.51
CA GLY A 214 9.33 -6.00 4.00
C GLY A 214 8.16 -6.62 4.77
N LEU A 215 7.66 -5.95 5.81
CA LEU A 215 6.59 -6.45 6.68
C LEU A 215 5.26 -6.66 5.93
N SER A 216 4.95 -5.82 4.95
CA SER A 216 3.75 -6.01 4.12
C SER A 216 3.88 -7.23 3.21
N HIS A 217 5.01 -7.42 2.54
CA HIS A 217 5.25 -8.62 1.75
C HIS A 217 5.28 -9.89 2.63
N TYR A 218 5.90 -9.85 3.81
CA TYR A 218 5.85 -10.94 4.78
C TYR A 218 4.40 -11.31 5.15
N SER A 219 3.58 -10.31 5.47
CA SER A 219 2.18 -10.54 5.86
C SER A 219 1.33 -11.07 4.70
N LYS A 220 1.56 -10.59 3.47
CA LYS A 220 0.93 -11.11 2.26
C LYS A 220 1.33 -12.56 1.97
N ASN A 221 2.60 -12.92 2.19
CA ASN A 221 3.06 -14.31 2.06
C ASN A 221 2.28 -15.29 2.95
N LEU A 222 1.83 -14.84 4.12
CA LEU A 222 1.05 -15.65 5.06
C LEU A 222 -0.45 -15.72 4.74
N THR A 223 -0.96 -14.85 3.86
CA THR A 223 -2.41 -14.65 3.67
C THR A 223 -2.89 -14.83 2.24
N GLU A 224 -2.05 -14.53 1.26
CA GLU A 224 -2.32 -14.75 -0.15
C GLU A 224 -2.11 -16.23 -0.52
N LYS A 225 -2.72 -16.65 -1.64
CA LYS A 225 -2.50 -17.99 -2.18
C LYS A 225 -1.05 -18.12 -2.69
N PRO A 226 -0.46 -19.32 -2.65
CA PRO A 226 0.83 -19.56 -3.28
C PRO A 226 0.83 -19.09 -4.75
N PRO A 227 1.89 -18.41 -5.22
CA PRO A 227 1.92 -17.86 -6.55
C PRO A 227 2.00 -18.97 -7.61
N HIS A 228 1.40 -18.73 -8.77
CA HIS A 228 1.78 -19.46 -9.96
C HIS A 228 3.22 -19.07 -10.32
N VAL A 229 4.05 -20.06 -10.69
CA VAL A 229 5.45 -19.86 -11.08
C VAL A 229 5.68 -20.60 -12.39
N GLU A 230 5.99 -19.85 -13.44
CA GLU A 230 6.34 -20.39 -14.74
C GLU A 230 7.84 -20.28 -14.96
N VAL A 231 8.47 -21.42 -15.26
CA VAL A 231 9.91 -21.52 -15.49
C VAL A 231 10.20 -21.58 -16.98
N TYR A 232 11.01 -20.67 -17.48
CA TYR A 232 11.35 -20.53 -18.90
C TYR A 232 12.73 -21.07 -19.25
N GLU A 233 13.68 -21.02 -18.32
CA GLU A 233 15.05 -21.46 -18.55
C GLU A 233 15.68 -21.96 -17.25
N THR A 234 16.26 -23.15 -17.31
CA THR A 234 17.02 -23.80 -16.23
C THR A 234 18.37 -24.32 -16.72
N ALA A 235 18.67 -24.17 -18.02
CA ALA A 235 19.83 -24.73 -18.72
C ALA A 235 20.00 -26.27 -18.67
N GLU A 236 19.16 -26.98 -17.91
CA GLU A 236 19.08 -28.44 -17.86
C GLU A 236 18.23 -29.04 -18.99
N GLU A 237 18.50 -30.31 -19.32
CA GLU A 237 17.62 -31.10 -20.18
C GLU A 237 16.30 -31.36 -19.43
N ARG A 238 15.19 -30.80 -19.93
CA ARG A 238 13.88 -31.05 -19.33
C ARG A 238 13.35 -32.43 -19.71
N GLU A 239 12.58 -33.04 -18.81
CA GLU A 239 11.85 -34.28 -19.10
C GLU A 239 10.95 -34.15 -20.34
N GLN A 240 10.73 -35.29 -21.01
CA GLN A 240 10.01 -35.42 -22.28
C GLN A 240 8.65 -34.68 -22.26
N GLY A 241 8.55 -33.58 -23.01
CA GLY A 241 7.27 -32.90 -23.27
C GLY A 241 7.26 -31.38 -23.09
N SER A 242 8.29 -30.79 -22.47
CA SER A 242 8.41 -29.32 -22.38
C SER A 242 9.42 -28.79 -23.41
N GLN A 243 9.00 -27.84 -24.24
CA GLN A 243 9.92 -27.21 -25.20
C GLN A 243 10.94 -26.37 -24.42
N PRO A 244 12.26 -26.54 -24.64
CA PRO A 244 13.26 -25.69 -24.03
C PRO A 244 13.07 -24.24 -24.46
N GLY A 245 13.53 -23.29 -23.63
CA GLY A 245 13.48 -21.86 -23.94
C GLY A 245 14.12 -21.58 -25.30
N LYS A 246 13.30 -21.20 -26.30
CA LYS A 246 13.77 -20.96 -27.66
C LYS A 246 14.48 -19.60 -27.74
N TRP A 247 15.79 -19.62 -27.59
CA TRP A 247 16.63 -18.44 -27.78
C TRP A 247 16.75 -18.08 -29.27
N MET A 248 16.47 -16.82 -29.60
CA MET A 248 16.81 -16.22 -30.87
C MET A 248 18.15 -15.50 -30.72
N VAL A 249 19.17 -16.00 -31.43
CA VAL A 249 20.55 -15.53 -31.33
C VAL A 249 20.96 -14.90 -32.67
N PRO A 250 21.16 -13.56 -32.73
CA PRO A 250 21.60 -12.90 -33.95
C PRO A 250 22.99 -13.33 -34.41
N LYS A 251 23.31 -13.10 -35.68
CA LYS A 251 24.64 -13.41 -36.25
C LYS A 251 25.74 -12.68 -35.46
N GLY A 252 26.77 -13.41 -35.05
CA GLY A 252 27.88 -12.88 -34.24
C GLY A 252 27.62 -12.83 -32.73
N CYS A 253 26.46 -13.30 -32.27
CA CYS A 253 26.14 -13.50 -30.85
C CYS A 253 26.18 -15.00 -30.52
N PHE A 254 26.41 -15.32 -29.25
CA PHE A 254 26.44 -16.71 -28.77
C PHE A 254 25.62 -16.85 -27.49
N VAL A 255 24.82 -17.91 -27.42
CA VAL A 255 24.17 -18.39 -26.20
C VAL A 255 24.40 -19.90 -26.12
N THR A 256 25.12 -20.35 -25.10
CA THR A 256 25.55 -21.75 -24.95
C THR A 256 25.29 -22.25 -23.54
N THR A 257 25.02 -23.55 -23.41
CA THR A 257 24.92 -24.20 -22.10
C THR A 257 26.32 -24.50 -21.57
N MET A 258 26.59 -24.16 -20.31
CA MET A 258 27.84 -24.50 -19.63
C MET A 258 27.58 -24.95 -18.20
N GLN A 259 28.42 -25.85 -17.68
CA GLN A 259 28.37 -26.23 -16.27
C GLN A 259 29.09 -25.18 -15.40
N ASP A 260 28.39 -24.60 -14.43
CA ASP A 260 29.01 -23.73 -13.42
C ASP A 260 29.31 -24.54 -12.15
N LYS A 261 30.60 -24.86 -11.96
CA LYS A 261 31.08 -25.65 -10.81
C LYS A 261 30.82 -24.98 -9.46
N SER A 262 30.70 -23.65 -9.40
CA SER A 262 30.44 -22.93 -8.14
C SER A 262 28.99 -23.06 -7.67
N ARG A 263 28.07 -23.36 -8.59
CA ARG A 263 26.63 -23.52 -8.31
C ARG A 263 26.13 -24.95 -8.46
N PHE A 264 26.98 -25.86 -8.94
CA PHE A 264 26.62 -27.26 -9.21
C PHE A 264 25.41 -27.43 -10.15
N THR A 265 25.25 -26.51 -11.11
CA THR A 265 24.14 -26.48 -12.07
C THR A 265 24.66 -26.11 -13.47
N ASN A 266 23.92 -26.50 -14.51
CA ASN A 266 24.11 -25.92 -15.82
C ASN A 266 23.55 -24.48 -15.84
N VAL A 267 24.16 -23.63 -16.66
CA VAL A 267 23.77 -22.22 -16.84
C VAL A 267 23.85 -21.83 -18.31
N LYS A 268 23.13 -20.77 -18.73
CA LYS A 268 23.29 -20.18 -20.06
C LYS A 268 24.38 -19.11 -20.04
N GLN A 269 25.49 -19.38 -20.71
CA GLN A 269 26.48 -18.36 -21.02
C GLN A 269 26.01 -17.56 -22.25
N PHE A 270 26.12 -16.24 -22.19
CA PHE A 270 25.86 -15.37 -23.32
C PHE A 270 27.05 -14.45 -23.63
N VAL A 271 27.32 -14.27 -24.93
CA VAL A 271 28.33 -13.34 -25.47
C VAL A 271 27.68 -12.55 -26.60
N VAL A 272 27.28 -11.32 -26.28
CA VAL A 272 26.39 -10.52 -27.13
C VAL A 272 26.88 -9.06 -27.14
N PRO A 273 27.37 -8.53 -28.28
CA PRO A 273 27.82 -7.13 -28.37
C PRO A 273 26.71 -6.13 -27.99
N GLU A 274 27.04 -5.05 -27.26
CA GLU A 274 26.04 -4.06 -26.80
C GLU A 274 25.35 -3.32 -27.95
N ASN A 275 26.06 -3.11 -29.06
CA ASN A 275 25.55 -2.49 -30.29
C ASN A 275 24.69 -3.43 -31.15
N SER A 276 24.54 -4.71 -30.77
CA SER A 276 23.65 -5.66 -31.46
C SER A 276 22.20 -5.52 -30.99
N GLU A 277 21.27 -6.22 -31.65
CA GLU A 277 19.88 -6.33 -31.22
C GLU A 277 19.72 -7.07 -29.87
N GLY A 278 20.70 -7.88 -29.48
CA GLY A 278 20.67 -8.72 -28.29
C GLY A 278 20.19 -10.15 -28.58
N ALA A 279 20.59 -11.12 -27.74
CA ALA A 279 20.01 -12.46 -27.78
C ALA A 279 18.72 -12.46 -26.96
N SER A 280 17.65 -13.08 -27.48
CA SER A 280 16.32 -12.98 -26.84
C SER A 280 15.66 -14.33 -26.60
N LEU A 281 14.95 -14.42 -25.47
CA LEU A 281 14.13 -15.55 -25.06
C LEU A 281 12.66 -15.13 -25.09
N GLN A 282 11.84 -15.85 -25.85
CA GLN A 282 10.40 -15.60 -25.92
C GLN A 282 9.72 -16.10 -24.63
N LEU A 283 8.87 -15.26 -24.03
CA LEU A 283 8.18 -15.58 -22.77
C LEU A 283 6.68 -15.73 -23.03
N GLY A 284 5.98 -14.65 -23.35
CA GLY A 284 4.57 -14.67 -23.73
C GLY A 284 3.56 -14.73 -22.58
N ASN A 285 3.99 -14.55 -21.32
CA ASN A 285 3.10 -14.58 -20.16
C ASN A 285 2.10 -13.39 -20.18
N THR A 286 0.81 -13.65 -19.95
CA THR A 286 -0.24 -12.62 -19.91
C THR A 286 -0.92 -12.47 -18.55
N LYS A 287 -0.51 -13.24 -17.54
CA LYS A 287 -1.18 -13.33 -16.23
C LYS A 287 -0.33 -12.80 -15.10
N ASP A 288 0.96 -13.11 -15.15
CA ASP A 288 1.93 -12.91 -14.09
C ASP A 288 3.01 -11.93 -14.53
N PHE A 289 3.51 -11.11 -13.59
CA PHE A 289 4.36 -9.95 -13.91
C PHE A 289 5.54 -9.76 -12.95
N VAL A 290 5.83 -10.74 -12.08
CA VAL A 290 7.06 -10.72 -11.28
C VAL A 290 8.11 -11.60 -11.96
N ILE A 291 9.07 -10.98 -12.64
CA ILE A 291 10.15 -11.69 -13.31
C ILE A 291 11.31 -11.92 -12.35
N SER A 292 11.90 -13.12 -12.38
CA SER A 292 13.11 -13.43 -11.63
C SER A 292 14.12 -14.19 -12.50
N PHE A 293 15.40 -13.94 -12.27
CA PHE A 293 16.50 -14.64 -12.93
C PHE A 293 17.79 -14.52 -12.13
N ASP A 294 18.59 -15.56 -12.14
CA ASP A 294 19.96 -15.55 -11.63
C ASP A 294 20.89 -14.92 -12.65
N LEU A 295 21.72 -13.98 -12.21
CA LEU A 295 22.61 -13.23 -13.10
C LEU A 295 24.02 -13.15 -12.54
N ARG A 296 24.99 -13.32 -13.45
CA ARG A 296 26.39 -12.96 -13.24
C ARG A 296 26.98 -12.38 -14.52
N LEU A 297 27.48 -11.15 -14.46
CA LEU A 297 28.08 -10.44 -15.60
C LEU A 297 29.61 -10.49 -15.53
N THR A 298 30.26 -10.66 -16.69
CA THR A 298 31.72 -10.58 -16.83
C THR A 298 32.16 -9.27 -17.46
N THR A 299 31.28 -8.61 -18.22
CA THR A 299 31.45 -7.24 -18.72
C THR A 299 30.22 -6.41 -18.42
N ASN A 300 30.26 -5.12 -18.76
CA ASN A 300 29.02 -4.35 -18.82
C ASN A 300 28.01 -5.01 -19.77
N GLY A 301 26.74 -4.80 -19.47
CA GLY A 301 25.65 -5.44 -20.16
C GLY A 301 24.29 -5.01 -19.63
N SER A 302 23.25 -5.65 -20.16
CA SER A 302 21.88 -5.43 -19.69
C SER A 302 21.01 -6.66 -19.90
N VAL A 303 20.01 -6.79 -19.04
CA VAL A 303 18.86 -7.67 -19.24
C VAL A 303 17.65 -6.78 -19.46
N SER A 304 16.95 -6.92 -20.58
CA SER A 304 15.82 -6.07 -20.95
C SER A 304 14.55 -6.91 -21.08
N VAL A 305 13.42 -6.39 -20.62
CA VAL A 305 12.12 -7.07 -20.69
C VAL A 305 11.16 -6.21 -21.51
N VAL A 306 10.60 -6.81 -22.56
CA VAL A 306 9.63 -6.13 -23.44
C VAL A 306 8.22 -6.43 -22.96
N LEU A 307 7.44 -5.37 -22.74
CA LEU A 307 6.08 -5.40 -22.21
C LEU A 307 5.11 -4.85 -23.24
N GLU A 308 4.05 -5.58 -23.53
CA GLU A 308 2.87 -5.03 -24.20
C GLU A 308 1.94 -4.41 -23.14
N THR A 309 1.42 -3.21 -23.38
CA THR A 309 0.71 -2.44 -22.35
C THR A 309 -0.73 -2.09 -22.73
N THR A 310 -1.52 -1.62 -21.75
CA THR A 310 -2.87 -1.08 -21.97
C THR A 310 -2.90 0.23 -22.76
N GLU A 311 -1.77 0.90 -22.92
CA GLU A 311 -1.66 2.16 -23.68
C GLU A 311 -1.63 1.85 -25.18
N LYS A 312 -2.81 1.72 -25.79
CA LYS A 312 -2.97 1.45 -27.25
C LYS A 312 -2.15 0.25 -27.76
N ASN A 313 -1.97 -0.77 -26.93
CA ASN A 313 -1.15 -1.96 -27.21
C ASN A 313 0.31 -1.63 -27.59
N GLN A 314 0.84 -0.51 -27.11
CA GLN A 314 2.23 -0.13 -27.36
C GLN A 314 3.19 -0.96 -26.52
N LEU A 315 4.34 -1.26 -27.13
CA LEU A 315 5.46 -1.93 -26.47
C LEU A 315 6.29 -0.93 -25.67
N PHE A 316 6.56 -1.27 -24.41
CA PHE A 316 7.53 -0.61 -23.55
C PHE A 316 8.66 -1.59 -23.25
N THR A 317 9.88 -1.09 -23.10
CA THR A 317 11.03 -1.91 -22.69
C THR A 317 11.54 -1.44 -21.34
N VAL A 318 11.72 -2.38 -20.42
CA VAL A 318 12.40 -2.12 -19.14
C VAL A 318 13.79 -2.72 -19.20
N HIS A 319 14.81 -1.87 -19.11
CA HIS A 319 16.22 -2.23 -19.18
C HIS A 319 16.84 -2.26 -17.78
N TYR A 320 17.33 -3.43 -17.38
CA TYR A 320 18.13 -3.62 -16.18
C TYR A 320 19.61 -3.58 -16.57
N VAL A 321 20.26 -2.45 -16.36
CA VAL A 321 21.61 -2.13 -16.88
C VAL A 321 22.66 -2.26 -15.79
N SER A 322 23.86 -2.71 -16.12
CA SER A 322 24.94 -2.97 -15.17
C SER A 322 25.66 -1.71 -14.65
N ASN A 323 24.91 -0.68 -14.24
CA ASN A 323 25.42 0.57 -13.71
C ASN A 323 24.67 0.97 -12.42
N SER A 324 25.03 2.10 -11.81
CA SER A 324 24.41 2.62 -10.57
C SER A 324 23.29 3.65 -10.81
N GLN A 325 22.83 3.81 -12.05
CA GLN A 325 21.75 4.75 -12.36
C GLN A 325 20.46 4.31 -11.66
N LEU A 326 19.81 5.21 -10.92
CA LEU A 326 18.61 4.83 -10.17
C LEU A 326 17.45 4.44 -11.10
N ILE A 327 17.02 5.39 -11.93
CA ILE A 327 15.92 5.23 -12.88
C ILE A 327 16.04 6.29 -13.98
N ALA A 328 15.70 5.95 -15.22
CA ALA A 328 15.41 6.90 -16.28
C ALA A 328 14.25 6.43 -17.14
N PHE A 329 13.65 7.38 -17.83
CA PHE A 329 12.58 7.14 -18.77
C PHE A 329 12.77 8.03 -20.00
N LYS A 330 12.82 7.42 -21.17
CA LYS A 330 12.89 8.12 -22.45
C LYS A 330 12.00 7.39 -23.45
N ASP A 331 11.04 8.11 -24.02
CA ASP A 331 10.06 7.58 -24.98
C ASP A 331 9.29 6.37 -24.44
N LYS A 332 9.74 5.15 -24.75
CA LYS A 332 9.13 3.88 -24.30
C LYS A 332 10.12 2.96 -23.59
N ASP A 333 11.31 3.47 -23.31
CA ASP A 333 12.39 2.76 -22.67
C ASP A 333 12.59 3.28 -21.25
N ILE A 334 12.50 2.37 -20.29
CA ILE A 334 12.68 2.61 -18.87
C ILE A 334 13.97 1.93 -18.45
N PHE A 335 14.85 2.65 -17.77
CA PHE A 335 16.16 2.13 -17.38
C PHE A 335 16.27 2.07 -15.86
N TYR A 336 16.71 0.93 -15.35
CA TYR A 336 17.07 0.71 -13.95
C TYR A 336 18.50 0.20 -13.90
N GLY A 337 19.37 0.90 -13.18
CA GLY A 337 20.70 0.41 -12.85
C GLY A 337 20.61 -0.66 -11.77
N ILE A 338 21.12 -1.85 -12.07
CA ILE A 338 21.16 -2.98 -11.14
C ILE A 338 22.54 -3.17 -10.52
N GLY A 339 23.51 -2.29 -10.77
CA GLY A 339 24.89 -2.45 -10.33
C GLY A 339 25.69 -3.44 -11.19
N ALA A 340 26.95 -3.66 -10.85
CA ALA A 340 27.87 -4.41 -11.71
C ALA A 340 27.53 -5.90 -11.88
N ARG A 341 26.89 -6.52 -10.87
CA ARG A 341 26.48 -7.94 -10.87
C ARG A 341 27.58 -8.92 -11.28
N THR A 342 28.82 -8.68 -10.82
CA THR A 342 30.01 -9.51 -11.13
C THR A 342 30.05 -10.85 -10.39
N SER A 343 29.24 -10.98 -9.34
CA SER A 343 28.98 -12.22 -8.59
C SER A 343 27.53 -12.65 -8.80
N TRP A 344 27.28 -13.96 -8.64
CA TRP A 344 25.93 -14.51 -8.75
C TRP A 344 24.97 -13.84 -7.78
N SER A 345 23.83 -13.40 -8.30
CA SER A 345 22.71 -12.91 -7.49
C SER A 345 21.40 -13.14 -8.23
N THR A 346 20.34 -13.39 -7.48
CA THR A 346 18.98 -13.50 -8.02
C THR A 346 18.37 -12.10 -8.11
N ILE A 347 17.96 -11.71 -9.31
CA ILE A 347 17.28 -10.44 -9.57
C ILE A 347 15.79 -10.73 -9.67
N THR A 348 14.98 -10.10 -8.82
CA THR A 348 13.52 -10.24 -8.83
C THR A 348 12.87 -8.87 -8.97
N ARG A 349 12.02 -8.69 -9.98
CA ARG A 349 11.42 -7.40 -10.35
C ARG A 349 9.92 -7.53 -10.59
N ASP A 350 9.15 -6.64 -9.98
CA ASP A 350 7.73 -6.45 -10.31
C ASP A 350 7.62 -5.49 -11.50
N LEU A 351 7.26 -6.05 -12.66
CA LEU A 351 7.15 -5.33 -13.92
C LEU A 351 5.99 -4.33 -13.93
N VAL A 352 4.95 -4.54 -13.11
CA VAL A 352 3.85 -3.57 -12.95
C VAL A 352 4.39 -2.32 -12.27
N THR A 353 5.09 -2.50 -11.14
CA THR A 353 5.68 -1.40 -10.38
C THR A 353 6.75 -0.69 -11.21
N ASP A 354 7.69 -1.42 -11.81
CA ASP A 354 8.77 -0.83 -12.60
C ASP A 354 8.23 -0.01 -13.80
N LEU A 355 7.23 -0.53 -14.52
CA LEU A 355 6.57 0.20 -15.61
C LEU A 355 5.92 1.50 -15.12
N ARG A 356 5.10 1.41 -14.06
CA ARG A 356 4.33 2.57 -13.57
C ARG A 356 5.25 3.64 -12.98
N LYS A 357 6.33 3.25 -12.30
CA LYS A 357 7.32 4.19 -11.75
C LYS A 357 8.20 4.83 -12.84
N GLY A 358 8.55 4.08 -13.89
CA GLY A 358 9.21 4.63 -15.07
C GLY A 358 8.36 5.65 -15.81
N VAL A 359 7.13 5.28 -16.20
CA VAL A 359 6.20 6.20 -16.90
C VAL A 359 5.81 7.39 -16.02
N GLY A 360 5.63 7.15 -14.72
CA GLY A 360 5.28 8.17 -13.73
C GLY A 360 6.46 9.05 -13.28
N LEU A 361 7.66 8.88 -13.84
CA LEU A 361 8.87 9.54 -13.36
C LEU A 361 8.71 11.06 -13.31
N SER A 362 9.15 11.64 -12.19
CA SER A 362 8.97 13.04 -11.84
C SER A 362 10.17 13.57 -11.06
N ASN A 363 10.49 14.84 -11.27
CA ASN A 363 11.48 15.60 -10.50
C ASN A 363 10.89 16.23 -9.22
N THR A 364 9.61 15.97 -8.94
CA THR A 364 8.93 16.42 -7.72
C THR A 364 8.97 15.33 -6.65
N LYS A 365 8.39 15.61 -5.48
CA LYS A 365 8.25 14.64 -4.37
C LYS A 365 7.22 13.53 -4.65
N VAL A 366 6.45 13.65 -5.72
CA VAL A 366 5.28 12.82 -6.03
C VAL A 366 5.47 12.20 -7.43
N VAL A 367 5.37 10.88 -7.51
CA VAL A 367 5.31 10.15 -8.79
C VAL A 367 3.98 10.46 -9.50
N LYS A 368 4.02 10.74 -10.80
CA LYS A 368 2.81 11.03 -11.59
C LYS A 368 1.92 9.80 -11.64
N GLN A 369 0.63 9.98 -11.37
CA GLN A 369 -0.34 8.90 -11.45
C GLN A 369 -0.52 8.45 -12.90
N THR A 370 -0.55 7.13 -13.09
CA THR A 370 -0.79 6.51 -14.39
C THR A 370 -1.69 5.29 -14.22
N LYS A 371 -2.53 5.06 -15.24
CA LYS A 371 -3.41 3.88 -15.36
C LYS A 371 -2.79 2.79 -16.26
N ILE A 372 -1.57 3.00 -16.76
CA ILE A 372 -0.89 2.01 -17.61
C ILE A 372 -0.67 0.71 -16.82
N MET A 373 -0.96 -0.42 -17.47
CA MET A 373 -0.72 -1.76 -16.95
C MET A 373 -0.05 -2.63 -18.02
N PRO A 374 0.86 -3.54 -17.66
CA PRO A 374 1.33 -4.56 -18.58
C PRO A 374 0.20 -5.57 -18.86
N LYS A 375 0.06 -5.98 -20.11
CA LYS A 375 -0.85 -7.03 -20.58
C LYS A 375 -0.12 -8.33 -20.86
N ARG A 376 1.10 -8.24 -21.37
CA ARG A 376 1.91 -9.40 -21.77
C ARG A 376 3.41 -9.12 -21.59
N VAL A 377 4.11 -10.04 -20.94
CA VAL A 377 5.57 -10.10 -20.93
C VAL A 377 6.02 -10.81 -22.21
N VAL A 378 6.46 -10.05 -23.20
CA VAL A 378 6.70 -10.56 -24.55
C VAL A 378 7.96 -11.41 -24.58
N ARG A 379 9.10 -10.82 -24.22
CA ARG A 379 10.41 -11.48 -24.30
C ARG A 379 11.40 -10.83 -23.34
N LEU A 380 12.45 -11.58 -23.01
CA LEU A 380 13.65 -11.11 -22.33
C LEU A 380 14.80 -11.06 -23.32
N THR A 381 15.61 -10.01 -23.27
CA THR A 381 16.78 -9.81 -24.13
C THR A 381 18.02 -9.58 -23.29
N VAL A 382 19.11 -10.28 -23.59
CA VAL A 382 20.41 -10.10 -22.93
C VAL A 382 21.42 -9.42 -23.87
N LYS A 383 22.25 -8.55 -23.30
CA LYS A 383 23.40 -7.91 -23.95
C LYS A 383 24.61 -7.90 -23.01
N GLY A 384 25.80 -7.87 -23.57
CA GLY A 384 27.06 -7.98 -22.84
C GLY A 384 27.58 -9.41 -22.79
N LYS A 385 28.45 -9.69 -21.83
CA LYS A 385 28.99 -11.04 -21.58
C LYS A 385 28.67 -11.45 -20.15
N GLY A 386 28.19 -12.68 -19.98
CA GLY A 386 27.80 -13.17 -18.67
C GLY A 386 27.11 -14.52 -18.70
N PHE A 387 26.45 -14.83 -17.59
CA PHE A 387 25.70 -16.05 -17.34
C PHE A 387 24.33 -15.69 -16.78
N ILE A 388 23.31 -16.40 -17.24
CA ILE A 388 21.94 -16.29 -16.76
C ILE A 388 21.37 -17.68 -16.50
N ASP A 389 20.55 -17.80 -15.47
CA ASP A 389 19.90 -19.06 -15.08
C ASP A 389 18.55 -18.78 -14.38
N ASN A 390 17.73 -19.83 -14.19
CA ASN A 390 16.47 -19.81 -13.46
C ASN A 390 15.54 -18.66 -13.85
N ILE A 391 15.32 -18.47 -15.16
CA ILE A 391 14.43 -17.42 -15.66
C ILE A 391 12.99 -17.84 -15.38
N THR A 392 12.29 -17.09 -14.55
CA THR A 392 10.92 -17.37 -14.10
C THR A 392 10.04 -16.13 -14.16
N ILE A 393 8.73 -16.35 -14.31
CA ILE A 393 7.70 -15.34 -14.07
C ILE A 393 6.72 -15.90 -13.04
N SER A 394 6.42 -15.12 -12.01
CA SER A 394 5.55 -15.50 -10.90
C SER A 394 4.44 -14.48 -10.68
N THR A 395 3.33 -14.91 -10.08
CA THR A 395 2.25 -13.99 -9.66
C THR A 395 2.76 -13.00 -8.61
N THR A 396 3.49 -13.51 -7.60
CA THR A 396 4.11 -12.72 -6.54
C THR A 396 5.45 -13.33 -6.13
N ALA A 397 6.33 -12.54 -5.52
CA ALA A 397 7.58 -13.00 -4.93
C ALA A 397 7.82 -12.32 -3.57
N HIS A 398 6.87 -12.51 -2.65
CA HIS A 398 6.85 -11.78 -1.37
C HIS A 398 8.11 -11.99 -0.53
N MET A 399 8.61 -13.22 -0.44
CA MET A 399 9.80 -13.50 0.37
C MET A 399 11.07 -12.85 -0.19
N ALA A 400 11.19 -12.70 -1.52
CA ALA A 400 12.30 -11.97 -2.12
C ALA A 400 12.28 -10.48 -1.72
N ALA A 401 11.10 -9.86 -1.73
CA ALA A 401 10.92 -8.48 -1.27
C ALA A 401 11.18 -8.32 0.24
N PHE A 402 10.73 -9.29 1.05
CA PHE A 402 10.99 -9.32 2.48
C PHE A 402 12.48 -9.41 2.80
N PHE A 403 13.21 -10.35 2.19
CA PHE A 403 14.64 -10.49 2.43
C PHE A 403 15.46 -9.33 1.87
N ALA A 404 15.08 -8.74 0.73
CA ALA A 404 15.71 -7.51 0.25
C ALA A 404 15.64 -6.38 1.29
N ALA A 405 14.49 -6.22 1.96
CA ALA A 405 14.33 -5.26 3.06
C ALA A 405 15.16 -5.64 4.29
N SER A 406 15.11 -6.90 4.72
CA SER A 406 15.86 -7.41 5.88
C SER A 406 17.36 -7.24 5.72
N ASP A 407 17.90 -7.63 4.56
CA ASP A 407 19.33 -7.54 4.28
C ASP A 407 19.78 -6.09 4.14
N TRP A 408 18.94 -5.22 3.54
CA TRP A 408 19.22 -3.79 3.50
C TRP A 408 19.33 -3.20 4.91
N LEU A 409 18.42 -3.57 5.82
CA LEU A 409 18.46 -3.13 7.20
C LEU A 409 19.74 -3.58 7.91
N VAL A 410 20.18 -4.83 7.74
CA VAL A 410 21.46 -5.31 8.29
C VAL A 410 22.64 -4.50 7.76
N ARG A 411 22.73 -4.31 6.44
CA ARG A 411 23.87 -3.62 5.79
C ARG A 411 23.96 -2.13 6.11
N ASN A 412 22.82 -1.47 6.38
CA ASN A 412 22.74 -0.02 6.55
C ASN A 412 22.50 0.41 8.00
N GLN A 413 22.61 -0.51 8.96
CA GLN A 413 22.60 -0.17 10.38
C GLN A 413 23.97 0.40 10.78
N ASP A 414 23.98 1.58 11.39
CA ASP A 414 25.21 2.24 11.84
C ASP A 414 25.76 1.64 13.15
N GLU A 415 26.93 2.13 13.58
CA GLU A 415 27.62 1.69 14.78
C GLU A 415 26.83 1.93 16.07
N LYS A 416 25.90 2.89 16.09
CA LYS A 416 25.01 3.17 17.23
C LYS A 416 23.74 2.32 17.20
N GLY A 417 23.61 1.41 16.23
CA GLY A 417 22.45 0.55 16.06
C GLY A 417 21.26 1.25 15.39
N GLY A 418 21.44 2.47 14.93
CA GLY A 418 20.39 3.25 14.27
C GLY A 418 20.37 3.07 12.75
N TRP A 419 19.27 3.51 12.15
CA TRP A 419 19.20 3.78 10.70
C TRP A 419 19.04 5.29 10.49
N PRO A 420 20.14 6.02 10.23
CA PRO A 420 20.11 7.48 10.17
C PRO A 420 19.27 7.97 8.98
N ILE A 421 18.38 8.93 9.23
CA ILE A 421 17.52 9.50 8.19
C ILE A 421 18.26 10.68 7.56
N MET A 422 18.75 10.47 6.34
CA MET A 422 19.66 11.39 5.64
C MET A 422 18.95 12.54 4.90
N VAL A 423 17.93 13.11 5.52
CA VAL A 423 17.22 14.29 5.01
C VAL A 423 16.75 15.17 6.17
N THR A 424 16.82 16.49 5.99
CA THR A 424 16.30 17.43 6.97
C THR A 424 14.79 17.29 7.13
N ARG A 425 14.30 17.30 8.37
CA ARG A 425 12.87 17.28 8.67
C ARG A 425 12.48 18.46 9.55
N LYS A 426 11.61 19.34 9.02
CA LYS A 426 10.93 20.39 9.79
C LYS A 426 9.51 19.96 10.11
N LEU A 427 9.23 19.60 11.38
CA LEU A 427 7.94 19.02 11.78
C LEU A 427 6.77 20.03 11.76
N GLY A 428 7.07 21.30 12.05
CA GLY A 428 6.11 22.40 12.10
C GLY A 428 6.78 23.66 12.66
N GLU A 429 6.03 24.75 12.77
CA GLU A 429 6.47 25.92 13.54
C GLU A 429 6.59 25.56 15.02
N GLY A 430 7.54 26.19 15.72
CA GLY A 430 7.86 25.89 17.13
C GLY A 430 8.83 24.74 17.37
N PHE A 431 9.03 23.84 16.40
CA PHE A 431 10.03 22.77 16.49
C PHE A 431 11.34 23.14 15.78
N LYS A 432 12.48 22.81 16.40
CA LYS A 432 13.78 22.85 15.70
C LYS A 432 13.76 21.87 14.52
N SER A 433 14.43 22.27 13.43
CA SER A 433 14.67 21.36 12.30
C SER A 433 15.56 20.20 12.74
N LEU A 434 15.22 18.99 12.29
CA LEU A 434 16.06 17.82 12.46
C LEU A 434 17.03 17.75 11.27
N ASP A 435 18.32 17.91 11.55
CA ASP A 435 19.37 17.80 10.54
C ASP A 435 19.64 16.33 10.15
N PRO A 436 20.10 16.06 8.90
CA PRO A 436 20.35 14.70 8.43
C PRO A 436 21.17 13.87 9.41
N GLY A 437 20.75 12.62 9.63
CA GLY A 437 21.36 11.71 10.59
C GLY A 437 20.47 11.40 11.80
N TRP A 438 19.37 12.14 12.00
CA TRP A 438 18.40 11.85 13.06
C TRP A 438 17.80 10.43 12.95
N TYR A 439 17.53 9.80 14.10
CA TYR A 439 16.86 8.50 14.20
C TYR A 439 15.36 8.66 14.47
N SER A 440 14.60 7.58 14.26
CA SER A 440 13.17 7.54 14.57
C SER A 440 12.85 6.26 15.34
N ALA A 441 12.13 6.37 16.47
CA ALA A 441 11.68 5.19 17.21
C ALA A 441 10.77 4.28 16.37
N MET A 442 10.02 4.86 15.44
CA MET A 442 9.22 4.09 14.48
C MET A 442 10.11 3.34 13.48
N ALA A 443 11.21 3.95 13.01
CA ALA A 443 12.19 3.28 12.16
C ALA A 443 12.82 2.09 12.90
N GLN A 444 13.29 2.33 14.13
CA GLN A 444 13.90 1.29 14.94
C GLN A 444 12.93 0.13 15.19
N GLY A 445 11.69 0.42 15.63
CA GLY A 445 10.70 -0.62 15.95
C GLY A 445 10.27 -1.44 14.74
N GLN A 446 10.00 -0.80 13.60
CA GLN A 446 9.62 -1.53 12.38
C GLN A 446 10.79 -2.33 11.80
N ALA A 447 12.02 -1.82 11.88
CA ALA A 447 13.21 -2.57 11.50
C ALA A 447 13.44 -3.78 12.41
N ILE A 448 13.33 -3.61 13.73
CA ILE A 448 13.37 -4.73 14.69
C ILE A 448 12.33 -5.79 14.33
N SER A 449 11.08 -5.40 14.08
CA SER A 449 9.99 -6.33 13.72
C SER A 449 10.29 -7.10 12.43
N THR A 450 10.97 -6.46 11.47
CA THR A 450 11.41 -7.07 10.20
C THR A 450 12.54 -8.08 10.44
N LEU A 451 13.56 -7.68 11.18
CA LEU A 451 14.75 -8.49 11.49
C LEU A 451 14.42 -9.69 12.37
N VAL A 452 13.51 -9.55 13.33
CA VAL A 452 13.00 -10.66 14.16
C VAL A 452 12.34 -11.72 13.30
N ARG A 453 11.47 -11.33 12.35
CA ARG A 453 10.85 -12.26 11.41
C ARG A 453 11.88 -12.95 10.51
N ALA A 454 12.91 -12.24 10.08
CA ALA A 454 13.98 -12.81 9.27
C ALA A 454 14.77 -13.85 10.06
N TYR A 455 15.15 -13.53 11.30
CA TYR A 455 15.78 -14.48 12.22
C TYR A 455 14.90 -15.70 12.49
N LEU A 456 13.60 -15.52 12.74
CA LEU A 456 12.71 -16.63 13.03
C LEU A 456 12.60 -17.62 11.87
N LEU A 457 12.66 -17.13 10.62
CA LEU A 457 12.66 -17.95 9.41
C LEU A 457 13.99 -18.65 9.13
N THR A 458 15.11 -17.94 9.24
CA THR A 458 16.42 -18.45 8.78
C THR A 458 17.28 -19.03 9.89
N LYS A 459 17.01 -18.65 11.14
CA LYS A 459 17.87 -18.83 12.32
C LYS A 459 19.26 -18.21 12.18
N ASP A 460 19.46 -17.32 11.20
CA ASP A 460 20.70 -16.56 11.04
C ASP A 460 20.79 -15.45 12.11
N HIS A 461 21.73 -15.62 13.05
CA HIS A 461 21.96 -14.71 14.16
C HIS A 461 22.41 -13.31 13.75
N THR A 462 22.79 -13.09 12.49
CA THR A 462 23.07 -11.75 11.94
C THR A 462 21.85 -10.84 12.09
N PHE A 463 20.65 -11.35 11.78
CA PHE A 463 19.41 -10.59 11.91
C PHE A 463 19.07 -10.29 13.37
N LEU A 464 19.19 -11.29 14.26
CA LEU A 464 18.93 -11.10 15.69
C LEU A 464 19.93 -10.11 16.32
N SER A 465 21.20 -10.19 15.96
CA SER A 465 22.24 -9.29 16.47
C SER A 465 22.00 -7.84 16.02
N SER A 466 21.54 -7.64 14.77
CA SER A 466 21.15 -6.33 14.29
C SER A 466 19.91 -5.79 15.03
N ALA A 467 18.91 -6.64 15.28
CA ALA A 467 17.72 -6.27 16.06
C ALA A 467 18.08 -5.88 17.51
N LEU A 468 18.98 -6.62 18.16
CA LEU A 468 19.48 -6.30 19.50
C LEU A 468 20.23 -4.97 19.54
N ARG A 469 21.07 -4.67 18.54
CA ARG A 469 21.75 -3.36 18.45
C ARG A 469 20.77 -2.21 18.29
N ALA A 470 19.61 -2.45 17.66
CA ALA A 470 18.63 -1.43 17.36
C ALA A 470 17.90 -0.85 18.58
N THR A 471 18.07 -1.43 19.77
CA THR A 471 17.57 -0.87 21.04
C THR A 471 18.43 0.27 21.57
N ALA A 472 19.67 0.42 21.09
CA ALA A 472 20.60 1.41 21.63
C ALA A 472 20.09 2.87 21.56
N PRO A 473 19.48 3.36 20.45
CA PRO A 473 18.94 4.71 20.39
C PRO A 473 17.84 5.02 21.41
N TYR A 474 17.11 4.02 21.90
CA TYR A 474 16.02 4.19 22.89
C TYR A 474 16.53 4.61 24.27
N LYS A 475 17.82 4.43 24.56
CA LYS A 475 18.43 4.79 25.85
C LYS A 475 18.85 6.26 25.92
N LEU A 476 19.11 6.87 24.78
CA LEU A 476 19.64 8.23 24.66
C LEU A 476 18.50 9.23 24.43
N LEU A 477 18.63 10.42 25.02
CA LEU A 477 17.68 11.51 24.79
C LEU A 477 17.78 12.00 23.33
N SER A 478 16.71 12.62 22.81
CA SER A 478 16.70 13.25 21.48
C SER A 478 17.93 14.15 21.22
N GLU A 479 18.30 14.98 22.20
CA GLU A 479 19.44 15.90 22.12
C GLU A 479 20.81 15.20 22.13
N GLN A 480 20.85 13.94 22.57
CA GLN A 480 22.04 13.08 22.61
C GLN A 480 22.08 12.14 21.41
N HIS A 481 21.39 12.49 20.32
CA HIS A 481 21.28 11.67 19.13
C HIS A 481 20.60 10.31 19.39
N GLY A 482 19.65 10.30 20.32
CA GLY A 482 18.76 9.17 20.60
C GLY A 482 17.33 9.42 20.15
N VAL A 483 16.42 8.60 20.65
CA VAL A 483 14.97 8.73 20.38
C VAL A 483 14.14 8.85 21.66
N ARG A 484 14.76 8.95 22.84
CA ARG A 484 14.02 9.06 24.10
C ARG A 484 13.61 10.51 24.40
N ALA A 485 12.36 10.69 24.77
CA ALA A 485 11.82 11.87 25.41
C ALA A 485 11.26 11.50 26.79
N VAL A 486 11.03 12.51 27.64
CA VAL A 486 10.40 12.31 28.95
C VAL A 486 9.26 13.29 29.10
N PHE A 487 8.03 12.80 29.16
CA PHE A 487 6.85 13.64 29.37
C PHE A 487 6.77 14.04 30.84
N MET A 488 6.79 15.36 31.09
CA MET A 488 6.66 15.97 32.42
C MET A 488 7.56 15.34 33.49
N ASN A 489 8.82 15.04 33.13
CA ASN A 489 9.82 14.41 34.01
C ASN A 489 9.39 13.06 34.62
N LYS A 490 8.39 12.38 34.05
CA LYS A 490 7.81 11.16 34.62
C LYS A 490 7.74 9.99 33.65
N TYR A 491 7.27 10.20 32.43
CA TYR A 491 6.97 9.10 31.51
C TYR A 491 7.97 9.05 30.36
N ASP A 492 8.73 7.96 30.26
CA ASP A 492 9.63 7.70 29.13
C ASP A 492 8.80 7.54 27.84
N TRP A 493 9.24 8.17 26.76
CA TRP A 493 8.60 8.10 25.44
C TRP A 493 9.64 7.89 24.35
N TYR A 494 9.26 7.20 23.28
CA TYR A 494 10.14 6.93 22.13
C TYR A 494 9.62 7.68 20.91
N GLU A 495 10.36 8.69 20.50
CA GLU A 495 9.96 9.71 19.52
C GLU A 495 10.00 9.19 18.08
N GLU A 496 8.89 9.33 17.35
CA GLU A 496 8.90 9.20 15.88
C GLU A 496 9.80 10.28 15.26
N TYR A 497 9.75 11.50 15.80
CA TYR A 497 10.59 12.63 15.44
C TYR A 497 11.27 13.16 16.71
N PRO A 498 12.57 12.95 16.92
CA PRO A 498 13.28 13.37 18.14
C PRO A 498 13.52 14.88 18.15
N THR A 499 12.46 15.68 18.18
CA THR A 499 12.50 17.15 18.13
C THR A 499 12.83 17.77 19.49
N SER A 500 13.25 19.03 19.45
CA SER A 500 13.27 19.93 20.61
C SER A 500 12.36 21.15 20.32
N PRO A 501 11.32 21.41 21.14
CA PRO A 501 10.81 20.53 22.20
C PRO A 501 10.33 19.18 21.65
N SER A 502 10.15 18.19 22.53
CA SER A 502 9.62 16.85 22.21
C SER A 502 8.26 16.92 21.50
N SER A 503 7.93 15.93 20.66
CA SER A 503 6.70 15.97 19.84
C SER A 503 5.61 15.03 20.34
N PHE A 504 6.00 13.87 20.89
CA PHE A 504 5.11 12.83 21.36
C PHE A 504 4.09 12.40 20.29
N VAL A 505 4.57 11.92 19.14
CA VAL A 505 3.68 11.33 18.12
C VAL A 505 3.24 9.94 18.56
N LEU A 506 1.92 9.70 18.59
CA LEU A 506 1.34 8.47 19.15
C LEU A 506 1.62 7.21 18.32
N ASN A 507 1.36 7.27 17.01
CA ASN A 507 1.45 6.08 16.16
C ASN A 507 2.89 5.53 16.08
N GLY A 508 3.90 6.39 15.92
CA GLY A 508 5.29 5.97 15.85
C GLY A 508 5.79 5.38 17.17
N PHE A 509 5.33 5.92 18.30
CA PHE A 509 5.62 5.35 19.62
C PHE A 509 5.05 3.92 19.75
N MET A 510 3.79 3.69 19.40
CA MET A 510 3.21 2.34 19.47
C MET A 510 3.92 1.34 18.54
N TYR A 511 4.32 1.74 17.32
CA TYR A 511 5.15 0.87 16.48
C TYR A 511 6.51 0.55 17.10
N SER A 512 7.10 1.51 17.82
CA SER A 512 8.34 1.29 18.54
C SER A 512 8.19 0.22 19.63
N LEU A 513 7.05 0.21 20.35
CA LEU A 513 6.74 -0.80 21.36
C LEU A 513 6.48 -2.17 20.77
N ILE A 514 5.79 -2.25 19.62
CA ILE A 514 5.57 -3.53 18.92
C ILE A 514 6.91 -4.16 18.51
N GLY A 515 7.87 -3.37 18.02
CA GLY A 515 9.22 -3.87 17.74
C GLY A 515 9.95 -4.37 18.98
N LEU A 516 9.90 -3.63 20.09
CA LEU A 516 10.49 -4.07 21.36
C LEU A 516 9.82 -5.35 21.90
N TYR A 517 8.50 -5.51 21.69
CA TYR A 517 7.78 -6.73 22.01
C TYR A 517 8.28 -7.91 21.17
N ASP A 518 8.35 -7.76 19.84
CA ASP A 518 8.86 -8.80 18.94
C ASP A 518 10.25 -9.29 19.38
N LEU A 519 11.13 -8.36 19.74
CA LEU A 519 12.48 -8.66 20.16
C LEU A 519 12.54 -9.32 21.54
N LYS A 520 11.80 -8.83 22.55
CA LYS A 520 11.84 -9.41 23.89
C LYS A 520 11.30 -10.85 23.91
N GLU A 521 10.28 -11.14 23.10
CA GLU A 521 9.70 -12.48 22.98
C GLU A 521 10.62 -13.45 22.22
N THR A 522 11.48 -12.94 21.33
CA THR A 522 12.33 -13.77 20.47
C THR A 522 13.74 -13.98 21.02
N ALA A 523 14.33 -12.99 21.68
CA ALA A 523 15.73 -13.02 22.11
C ALA A 523 15.99 -13.84 23.39
N GLY A 524 14.92 -14.32 24.05
CA GLY A 524 15.01 -15.01 25.35
C GLY A 524 15.39 -14.07 26.50
N GLU A 525 15.39 -14.59 27.73
CA GLU A 525 15.49 -13.76 28.94
C GLU A 525 16.79 -12.95 29.04
N LYS A 526 17.94 -13.54 28.66
CA LYS A 526 19.25 -12.92 28.82
C LYS A 526 19.51 -11.81 27.81
N LEU A 527 19.31 -12.10 26.51
CA LEU A 527 19.57 -11.12 25.45
C LEU A 527 18.41 -10.12 25.31
N GLY A 528 17.17 -10.57 25.55
CA GLY A 528 15.96 -9.74 25.47
C GLY A 528 15.74 -8.80 26.67
N LYS A 529 16.58 -8.87 27.72
CA LYS A 529 16.41 -8.08 28.95
C LYS A 529 16.28 -6.57 28.70
N GLU A 530 17.10 -6.01 27.81
CA GLU A 530 17.04 -4.59 27.48
C GLU A 530 15.74 -4.23 26.74
N ALA A 531 15.37 -5.01 25.74
CA ALA A 531 14.12 -4.82 25.00
C ALA A 531 12.89 -4.92 25.93
N LYS A 532 12.91 -5.88 26.87
CA LYS A 532 11.88 -6.02 27.90
C LYS A 532 11.77 -4.79 28.78
N LEU A 533 12.88 -4.28 29.31
CA LEU A 533 12.88 -3.08 30.17
C LEU A 533 12.31 -1.85 29.45
N LEU A 534 12.70 -1.66 28.18
CA LEU A 534 12.19 -0.56 27.35
C LEU A 534 10.70 -0.74 27.06
N TYR A 535 10.28 -1.95 26.68
CA TYR A 535 8.87 -2.25 26.43
C TYR A 535 8.00 -1.98 27.66
N ASP A 536 8.38 -2.52 28.82
CA ASP A 536 7.59 -2.40 30.05
C ASP A 536 7.41 -0.91 30.44
N ARG A 537 8.49 -0.11 30.42
CA ARG A 537 8.41 1.34 30.68
C ARG A 537 7.56 2.08 29.66
N GLY A 538 7.72 1.76 28.37
CA GLY A 538 6.95 2.38 27.31
C GLY A 538 5.45 2.06 27.40
N MET A 539 5.10 0.83 27.78
CA MET A 539 3.70 0.44 28.01
C MET A 539 3.07 1.17 29.19
N ASP A 540 3.82 1.38 30.28
CA ASP A 540 3.34 2.18 31.42
C ASP A 540 3.05 3.63 30.99
N SER A 541 3.97 4.24 30.22
CA SER A 541 3.76 5.57 29.65
C SER A 541 2.55 5.62 28.70
N LEU A 542 2.41 4.62 27.82
CA LEU A 542 1.29 4.56 26.88
C LEU A 542 -0.06 4.56 27.62
N LYS A 543 -0.20 3.69 28.63
CA LYS A 543 -1.43 3.56 29.42
C LYS A 543 -1.79 4.87 30.12
N ALA A 544 -0.79 5.56 30.69
CA ALA A 544 -1.00 6.83 31.38
C ALA A 544 -1.32 8.01 30.44
N MET A 545 -0.71 8.04 29.26
CA MET A 545 -0.81 9.19 28.33
C MET A 545 -1.92 9.04 27.28
N LEU A 546 -2.49 7.86 27.09
CA LEU A 546 -3.54 7.59 26.11
C LEU A 546 -4.73 8.58 26.15
N PRO A 547 -5.25 8.99 27.34
CA PRO A 547 -6.33 9.96 27.42
C PRO A 547 -6.01 11.32 26.77
N LEU A 548 -4.73 11.73 26.76
CA LEU A 548 -4.30 13.03 26.21
C LEU A 548 -4.48 13.12 24.68
N TYR A 549 -4.67 11.98 24.02
CA TYR A 549 -4.89 11.90 22.57
C TYR A 549 -6.36 11.75 22.20
N ASP A 550 -7.28 11.64 23.15
CA ASP A 550 -8.71 11.46 22.90
C ASP A 550 -9.43 12.80 22.93
N THR A 551 -10.05 13.21 21.81
CA THR A 551 -10.79 14.48 21.72
C THR A 551 -12.26 14.35 22.11
N GLY A 552 -12.72 13.13 22.45
CA GLY A 552 -14.13 12.82 22.61
C GLY A 552 -14.88 12.58 21.30
N SER A 553 -14.23 12.72 20.14
CA SER A 553 -14.84 12.48 18.80
C SER A 553 -13.85 12.05 17.73
N GLY A 554 -12.59 11.85 18.10
CA GLY A 554 -11.48 11.49 17.25
C GLY A 554 -10.22 11.37 18.09
N THR A 555 -9.05 11.37 17.44
CA THR A 555 -7.76 11.38 18.15
C THR A 555 -6.86 12.50 17.68
N ILE A 556 -5.95 12.93 18.54
CA ILE A 556 -4.86 13.85 18.22
C ILE A 556 -3.67 13.04 17.70
N TYR A 557 -2.91 13.59 16.75
CA TYR A 557 -1.72 12.93 16.19
C TYR A 557 -0.51 13.00 17.13
N ASP A 558 -0.33 14.16 17.78
CA ASP A 558 0.81 14.49 18.63
C ASP A 558 0.42 15.49 19.74
N LEU A 559 1.30 15.66 20.74
CA LEU A 559 1.04 16.57 21.87
C LEU A 559 1.59 17.98 21.66
N ARG A 560 1.75 18.44 20.40
CA ARG A 560 2.28 19.80 20.13
C ARG A 560 1.45 20.92 20.73
N HIS A 561 0.14 20.69 20.87
CA HIS A 561 -0.79 21.67 21.42
C HIS A 561 -0.49 21.98 22.89
N PHE A 562 -0.13 20.95 23.67
CA PHE A 562 0.29 21.10 25.06
C PHE A 562 1.67 21.76 25.19
N LEU A 563 2.62 21.39 24.32
CA LEU A 563 4.01 21.83 24.46
C LEU A 563 4.32 23.19 23.85
N LEU A 564 3.60 23.55 22.78
CA LEU A 564 3.80 24.81 22.06
C LEU A 564 2.69 25.83 22.36
N GLY A 565 1.64 25.46 23.09
CA GLY A 565 0.48 26.33 23.33
C GLY A 565 -0.28 26.65 22.04
N THR A 566 -0.39 25.67 21.14
CA THR A 566 -1.03 25.82 19.81
C THR A 566 -2.29 24.96 19.70
N ALA A 567 -3.02 25.07 18.59
CA ALA A 567 -4.18 24.20 18.33
C ALA A 567 -3.78 22.71 18.22
N PRO A 568 -4.65 21.76 18.64
CA PRO A 568 -4.44 20.33 18.43
C PRO A 568 -4.18 19.97 16.97
N ASN A 569 -3.12 19.18 16.74
CA ASN A 569 -2.89 18.56 15.45
C ASN A 569 -3.74 17.28 15.34
N LEU A 570 -4.96 17.42 14.83
CA LEU A 570 -5.91 16.31 14.74
C LEU A 570 -5.39 15.20 13.83
N ALA A 571 -5.53 13.95 14.27
CA ALA A 571 -5.22 12.80 13.44
C ALA A 571 -6.34 12.61 12.42
N ARG A 572 -6.02 12.79 11.13
CA ARG A 572 -6.91 12.41 10.03
C ARG A 572 -7.35 10.94 10.13
N TRP A 573 -8.48 10.58 9.52
CA TRP A 573 -9.17 9.30 9.80
C TRP A 573 -8.33 8.04 9.57
N ASP A 574 -7.42 8.02 8.60
CA ASP A 574 -6.50 6.88 8.40
C ASP A 574 -5.50 6.72 9.56
N TYR A 575 -5.02 7.82 10.16
CA TYR A 575 -4.22 7.73 11.39
C TYR A 575 -5.09 7.34 12.59
N HIS A 576 -6.32 7.83 12.69
CA HIS A 576 -7.24 7.38 13.74
C HIS A 576 -7.47 5.85 13.67
N THR A 577 -7.74 5.30 12.48
CA THR A 577 -7.83 3.84 12.30
C THR A 577 -6.51 3.12 12.57
N THR A 578 -5.36 3.75 12.30
CA THR A 578 -4.04 3.22 12.66
C THR A 578 -3.89 3.12 14.18
N HIS A 579 -4.28 4.17 14.92
CA HIS A 579 -4.26 4.16 16.38
C HIS A 579 -5.14 3.03 16.93
N ILE A 580 -6.36 2.85 16.38
CA ILE A 580 -7.25 1.75 16.76
C ILE A 580 -6.60 0.39 16.48
N ASN A 581 -6.02 0.18 15.30
CA ASN A 581 -5.38 -1.08 14.94
C ASN A 581 -4.20 -1.42 15.86
N GLN A 582 -3.39 -0.42 16.22
CA GLN A 582 -2.27 -0.58 17.14
C GLN A 582 -2.74 -0.93 18.55
N LEU A 583 -3.74 -0.22 19.10
CA LEU A 583 -4.28 -0.54 20.41
C LEU A 583 -5.00 -1.90 20.43
N GLN A 584 -5.66 -2.28 19.33
CA GLN A 584 -6.28 -3.59 19.22
C GLN A 584 -5.22 -4.71 19.26
N LEU A 585 -4.11 -4.52 18.55
CA LEU A 585 -2.95 -5.43 18.62
C LEU A 585 -2.39 -5.50 20.04
N LEU A 586 -2.07 -4.34 20.64
CA LEU A 586 -1.52 -4.27 22.00
C LEU A 586 -2.45 -4.90 23.03
N GLY A 587 -3.77 -4.74 22.89
CA GLY A 587 -4.77 -5.37 23.74
C GLY A 587 -4.89 -6.89 23.62
N THR A 588 -4.19 -7.51 22.66
CA THR A 588 -4.06 -8.99 22.57
C THR A 588 -2.82 -9.54 23.25
N ILE A 589 -1.88 -8.68 23.63
CA ILE A 589 -0.60 -9.05 24.27
C ILE A 589 -0.43 -8.40 25.66
N ASP A 590 -1.32 -7.50 26.04
CA ASP A 590 -1.45 -6.90 27.37
C ASP A 590 -2.94 -6.79 27.72
N GLU A 591 -3.34 -7.39 28.85
CA GLU A 591 -4.76 -7.54 29.24
C GLU A 591 -5.37 -6.28 29.87
N ALA A 592 -4.61 -5.18 29.99
CA ALA A 592 -5.10 -3.95 30.62
C ALA A 592 -6.40 -3.44 29.98
N LEU A 593 -7.43 -3.22 30.82
CA LEU A 593 -8.77 -2.81 30.38
C LEU A 593 -8.78 -1.50 29.57
N VAL A 594 -7.83 -0.60 29.85
CA VAL A 594 -7.67 0.68 29.15
C VAL A 594 -7.62 0.49 27.63
N PHE A 595 -6.96 -0.56 27.11
CA PHE A 595 -6.90 -0.78 25.67
C PHE A 595 -8.27 -1.15 25.09
N LYS A 596 -9.00 -2.05 25.75
CA LYS A 596 -10.35 -2.48 25.31
C LYS A 596 -11.34 -1.31 25.32
N GLU A 597 -11.29 -0.48 26.36
CA GLU A 597 -12.16 0.70 26.49
C GLU A 597 -11.89 1.75 25.42
N PHE A 598 -10.61 2.10 25.21
CA PHE A 598 -10.22 3.07 24.19
C PHE A 598 -10.52 2.55 22.78
N VAL A 599 -10.23 1.29 22.47
CA VAL A 599 -10.57 0.69 21.16
C VAL A 599 -12.09 0.74 20.92
N LYS A 600 -12.91 0.37 21.92
CA LYS A 600 -14.37 0.42 21.80
C LYS A 600 -14.86 1.84 21.53
N ARG A 601 -14.38 2.81 22.30
CA ARG A 601 -14.76 4.22 22.17
C ARG A 601 -14.30 4.81 20.85
N TRP A 602 -13.04 4.64 20.46
CA TRP A 602 -12.50 5.16 19.20
C TRP A 602 -13.16 4.52 17.97
N LYS A 603 -13.51 3.23 18.01
CA LYS A 603 -14.34 2.61 16.95
C LYS A 603 -15.69 3.30 16.77
N SER A 604 -16.30 3.81 17.84
CA SER A 604 -17.59 4.51 17.76
C SER A 604 -17.49 5.86 17.07
N TYR A 605 -16.33 6.54 17.16
CA TYR A 605 -16.09 7.83 16.52
C TYR A 605 -16.16 7.75 15.00
N LEU A 606 -15.75 6.62 14.40
CA LEU A 606 -15.90 6.34 12.96
C LEU A 606 -17.37 6.35 12.48
N LYS A 607 -18.33 6.29 13.41
CA LYS A 607 -19.77 6.35 13.13
C LYS A 607 -20.42 7.60 13.71
N GLY A 608 -19.64 8.64 14.02
CA GLY A 608 -20.13 9.93 14.53
C GLY A 608 -20.56 9.92 15.99
N SER A 609 -20.29 8.85 16.73
CA SER A 609 -20.50 8.86 18.19
C SER A 609 -19.51 9.81 18.85
N ARG A 610 -19.92 10.40 19.98
CA ARG A 610 -19.11 11.34 20.75
C ARG A 610 -19.12 10.92 22.22
N ALA A 611 -18.06 11.27 22.95
CA ALA A 611 -18.09 11.22 24.41
C ALA A 611 -19.22 12.12 24.92
N LYS A 612 -19.86 11.72 26.02
CA LYS A 612 -20.92 12.53 26.65
C LYS A 612 -20.32 13.86 27.11
N HIS A 613 -21.02 14.96 26.87
CA HIS A 613 -20.75 16.22 27.56
C HIS A 613 -21.33 16.17 28.98
N ASN A 614 -20.94 17.15 29.81
CA ASN A 614 -21.41 17.29 31.19
C ASN A 614 -22.90 17.64 31.29
#